data_AF-A0A8J6HMT4-F1
#
_entry.id   AF-A0A8J6HMT4-F1
#
_cell.length_a   1.000
_cell.length_b   1.000
_cell.length_c   1.000
_cell.angle_alpha   90.00
_cell.angle_beta   90.00
_cell.angle_gamma   90.00
#
_symmetry.space_group_name_H-M   'P 1'
#
loop_
_entity.id
_entity.type
_entity.pdbx_description
1 polymer ?
#
loop_
_entity_poly.entity_id
_entity_poly.type
_entity_poly.pdbx_seq_one_letter_code
_entity_poly.pdbx_strand_id
1 'polypeptide(L)'
;MFVVDVQETVKLQSSAITSNVYSYYFSYKGAHAWYEVVAELADDFGASHAEDTSYILQTPSSDATTTEEDRRMVEIFVEIFTSFAKTGKPKTPIDWTPVSKNLEDASVVLKIDAPQGLWMEELVVEDEKFWKSLPIAENEKLVSGKVKDEL
;
A
#
# COMPACT_ATOMS: atom_id res chain seq x y z
N MET A 1 1.30 -13.09 -0.43
CA MET A 1 0.79 -12.61 -1.74
C MET A 1 0.47 -11.14 -1.56
N PHE A 2 0.86 -10.25 -2.48
CA PHE A 2 0.77 -8.76 -2.43
C PHE A 2 2.02 -8.02 -1.92
N VAL A 3 2.39 -8.12 -0.63
CA VAL A 3 3.36 -7.16 -0.03
C VAL A 3 4.73 -7.15 -0.71
N VAL A 4 5.32 -8.34 -0.99
CA VAL A 4 6.62 -8.47 -1.69
C VAL A 4 6.57 -7.81 -3.06
N ASP A 5 5.53 -8.10 -3.84
CA ASP A 5 5.39 -7.61 -5.21
C ASP A 5 5.14 -6.11 -5.25
N VAL A 6 4.34 -5.58 -4.30
CA VAL A 6 4.10 -4.14 -4.15
C VAL A 6 5.40 -3.42 -3.80
N GLN A 7 6.18 -3.95 -2.85
CA GLN A 7 7.47 -3.38 -2.46
C GLN A 7 8.45 -3.34 -3.65
N GLU A 8 8.60 -4.45 -4.36
CA GLU A 8 9.49 -4.53 -5.53
C GLU A 8 9.02 -3.55 -6.63
N THR A 9 7.71 -3.50 -6.90
CA THR A 9 7.13 -2.59 -7.90
C THR A 9 7.41 -1.13 -7.58
N VAL A 10 7.19 -0.67 -6.34
CA VAL A 10 7.40 0.74 -6.00
C VAL A 10 8.88 1.12 -6.04
N LYS A 11 9.79 0.21 -5.68
CA LYS A 11 11.25 0.44 -5.80
C LYS A 11 11.66 0.58 -7.26
N LEU A 12 11.29 -0.39 -8.09
CA LEU A 12 11.63 -0.39 -9.52
C LEU A 12 11.03 0.85 -10.22
N GLN A 13 9.75 1.12 -9.99
CA GLN A 13 9.06 2.27 -10.57
C GLN A 13 9.71 3.59 -10.11
N SER A 14 10.00 3.75 -8.82
CA SER A 14 10.62 4.98 -8.32
C SER A 14 11.99 5.21 -8.96
N SER A 15 12.82 4.17 -9.11
CA SER A 15 14.14 4.28 -9.73
C SER A 15 14.11 4.66 -11.21
N ALA A 16 13.04 4.31 -11.93
CA ALA A 16 12.94 4.48 -13.37
C ALA A 16 12.27 5.80 -13.79
N ILE A 17 11.44 6.41 -12.94
CA ILE A 17 10.68 7.61 -13.27
C ILE A 17 11.19 8.85 -12.53
N THR A 18 10.94 10.05 -13.08
CA THR A 18 11.30 11.32 -12.45
C THR A 18 10.28 11.81 -11.43
N SER A 19 9.01 11.43 -11.58
CA SER A 19 7.95 11.81 -10.63
C SER A 19 8.09 11.07 -9.30
N ASN A 20 7.58 11.67 -8.23
CA ASN A 20 7.58 11.04 -6.91
C ASN A 20 6.61 9.85 -6.87
N VAL A 21 7.06 8.76 -6.24
CA VAL A 21 6.23 7.60 -5.90
C VAL A 21 5.99 7.62 -4.40
N TYR A 22 4.75 7.42 -3.97
CA TYR A 22 4.37 7.36 -2.56
C TYR A 22 3.80 5.97 -2.27
N SER A 23 4.17 5.39 -1.13
CA SER A 23 3.72 4.07 -0.70
C SER A 23 3.17 4.15 0.72
N TYR A 24 2.03 3.50 0.95
CA TYR A 24 1.41 3.37 2.28
C TYR A 24 1.17 1.91 2.61
N TYR A 25 1.04 1.64 3.90
CA TYR A 25 0.62 0.35 4.44
C TYR A 25 -0.56 0.61 5.38
N PHE A 26 -1.72 0.11 5.01
CA PHE A 26 -2.96 0.28 5.77
C PHE A 26 -3.16 -0.88 6.75
N SER A 27 -3.35 -0.56 8.02
CA SER A 27 -3.64 -1.54 9.09
C SER A 27 -4.83 -1.16 9.97
N TYR A 28 -5.45 0.00 9.73
CA TYR A 28 -6.63 0.43 10.49
C TYR A 28 -7.80 -0.52 10.29
N LYS A 29 -8.24 -1.14 11.38
CA LYS A 29 -9.46 -1.94 11.44
C LYS A 29 -10.64 -1.05 11.80
N GLY A 30 -11.53 -0.83 10.84
CA GLY A 30 -12.76 -0.08 11.05
C GLY A 30 -13.72 -0.76 12.02
N ALA A 31 -14.81 -0.06 12.35
CA ALA A 31 -15.85 -0.62 13.21
C ALA A 31 -16.51 -1.87 12.60
N HIS A 32 -16.57 -1.94 11.27
CA HIS A 32 -17.11 -3.05 10.53
C HIS A 32 -16.16 -3.44 9.40
N ALA A 33 -15.88 -4.73 9.32
CA ALA A 33 -15.16 -5.34 8.22
C ALA A 33 -16.10 -6.11 7.29
N TRP A 34 -15.79 -6.21 5.99
CA TRP A 34 -16.66 -6.92 5.05
C TRP A 34 -16.73 -8.43 5.35
N TYR A 35 -15.67 -8.99 5.96
CA TYR A 35 -15.64 -10.39 6.36
C TYR A 35 -16.61 -10.71 7.50
N GLU A 36 -16.99 -9.72 8.33
CA GLU A 36 -18.00 -9.92 9.38
C GLU A 36 -19.36 -10.30 8.77
N VAL A 37 -19.67 -9.73 7.61
CA VAL A 37 -20.93 -9.97 6.89
C VAL A 37 -20.83 -11.22 6.01
N VAL A 38 -19.72 -11.41 5.30
CA VAL A 38 -19.60 -12.47 4.28
C VAL A 38 -19.17 -13.82 4.88
N ALA A 39 -18.30 -13.80 5.89
CA ALA A 39 -17.77 -15.02 6.50
C ALA A 39 -18.41 -15.35 7.86
N GLU A 40 -19.31 -14.49 8.37
CA GLU A 40 -19.92 -14.62 9.69
C GLU A 40 -18.88 -14.77 10.83
N LEU A 41 -17.72 -14.12 10.66
CA LEU A 41 -16.62 -14.13 11.63
C LEU A 41 -16.64 -12.85 12.46
N ALA A 42 -16.57 -12.98 13.78
CA ALA A 42 -16.51 -11.85 14.70
C ALA A 42 -15.10 -11.60 15.27
N ASP A 43 -14.13 -12.43 14.91
CA ASP A 43 -12.74 -12.26 15.35
C ASP A 43 -12.09 -11.06 14.68
N ASP A 44 -11.15 -10.44 15.39
CA ASP A 44 -10.35 -9.33 14.86
C ASP A 44 -9.16 -9.89 14.07
N PHE A 45 -9.20 -9.69 12.75
CA PHE A 45 -8.13 -10.07 11.83
C PHE A 45 -7.34 -8.85 11.32
N GLY A 46 -7.62 -7.66 11.86
CA GLY A 46 -7.09 -6.40 11.34
C GLY A 46 -7.70 -6.00 9.99
N ALA A 47 -7.00 -5.13 9.28
CA ALA A 47 -7.41 -4.70 7.94
C ALA A 47 -7.19 -5.80 6.90
N SER A 48 -8.27 -6.17 6.21
CA SER A 48 -8.28 -7.14 5.13
C SER A 48 -8.21 -6.47 3.75
N HIS A 49 -8.06 -7.30 2.72
CA HIS A 49 -7.92 -6.81 1.35
C HIS A 49 -9.14 -5.99 0.90
N ALA A 50 -8.88 -4.87 0.23
CA ALA A 50 -9.84 -3.90 -0.31
C ALA A 50 -10.58 -3.03 0.74
N GLU A 51 -10.32 -3.15 2.03
CA GLU A 51 -11.03 -2.36 3.05
C GLU A 51 -10.65 -0.88 3.08
N ASP A 52 -9.41 -0.56 2.69
CA ASP A 52 -8.96 0.82 2.52
C ASP A 52 -9.80 1.58 1.48
N THR A 53 -10.32 0.88 0.46
CA THR A 53 -11.14 1.49 -0.60
C THR A 53 -12.44 2.10 -0.08
N SER A 54 -13.00 1.56 1.01
CA SER A 54 -14.22 2.03 1.63
C SER A 54 -14.08 3.40 2.29
N TYR A 55 -12.85 3.80 2.60
CA TYR A 55 -12.54 5.14 3.12
C TYR A 55 -12.38 6.20 2.00
N ILE A 56 -12.48 5.79 0.74
CA ILE A 56 -12.42 6.67 -0.44
C ILE A 56 -13.76 6.66 -1.19
N LEU A 57 -14.35 5.47 -1.35
CA LEU A 57 -15.55 5.23 -2.14
C LEU A 57 -16.63 4.62 -1.25
N GLN A 58 -17.86 5.08 -1.41
CA GLN A 58 -18.99 4.42 -0.76
C GLN A 58 -19.21 3.05 -1.39
N THR A 59 -19.08 1.99 -0.58
CA THR A 59 -19.32 0.61 -1.02
C THR A 59 -20.63 0.07 -0.43
N PRO A 60 -21.38 -0.80 -1.13
CA PRO A 60 -22.57 -1.45 -0.55
C PRO A 60 -22.25 -2.43 0.58
N SER A 61 -21.02 -2.96 0.60
CA SER A 61 -20.58 -4.04 1.49
C SER A 61 -19.95 -3.54 2.79
N SER A 62 -19.72 -2.23 2.95
CA SER A 62 -19.16 -1.67 4.18
C SER A 62 -19.56 -0.20 4.37
N ASP A 63 -19.87 0.15 5.61
CA ASP A 63 -20.18 1.53 6.01
C ASP A 63 -19.03 2.09 6.85
N ALA A 64 -18.14 2.82 6.18
CA ALA A 64 -17.00 3.52 6.79
C ALA A 64 -17.41 4.85 7.47
N THR A 65 -18.68 5.03 7.83
CA THR A 65 -19.20 6.26 8.47
C THR A 65 -19.91 6.00 9.79
N THR A 66 -19.82 4.78 10.32
CA THR A 66 -20.53 4.37 11.54
C THR A 66 -19.95 4.99 12.81
N THR A 67 -18.65 5.24 12.86
CA THR A 67 -17.96 5.86 14.01
C THR A 67 -17.27 7.18 13.66
N GLU A 68 -16.93 7.98 14.68
CA GLU A 68 -16.15 9.21 14.49
C GLU A 68 -14.74 8.93 13.96
N GLU A 69 -14.11 7.83 14.39
CA GLU A 69 -12.78 7.44 13.92
C GLU A 69 -12.83 7.00 12.45
N ASP A 70 -13.86 6.25 12.04
CA ASP A 70 -14.04 5.88 10.63
C ASP A 70 -14.26 7.11 9.75
N ARG A 71 -15.08 8.07 10.19
CA ARG A 71 -15.29 9.34 9.45
C ARG A 71 -14.00 10.15 9.33
N ARG A 72 -13.18 10.19 10.37
CA ARG A 72 -11.85 10.83 10.29
C ARG A 72 -10.94 10.10 9.32
N MET A 73 -11.00 8.77 9.27
CA MET A 73 -10.24 8.00 8.29
C MET A 73 -10.72 8.29 6.85
N VAL A 74 -12.03 8.44 6.63
CA VAL A 74 -12.60 8.92 5.36
C VAL A 74 -12.03 10.29 4.98
N GLU A 75 -12.02 11.26 5.91
CA GLU A 75 -11.46 12.59 5.67
C GLU A 75 -9.97 12.53 5.25
N ILE A 76 -9.18 11.69 5.91
CA ILE A 76 -7.76 11.48 5.61
C ILE A 76 -7.59 10.88 4.20
N PHE A 77 -8.28 9.80 3.88
CA PHE A 77 -8.15 9.13 2.59
C PHE A 77 -8.66 9.99 1.43
N VAL A 78 -9.77 10.72 1.61
CA VAL A 78 -10.27 11.67 0.61
C VAL A 78 -9.27 12.80 0.38
N GLU A 79 -8.66 13.37 1.43
CA GLU A 79 -7.64 14.41 1.28
C GLU A 79 -6.40 13.86 0.57
N ILE A 80 -5.91 12.67 0.94
CA ILE A 80 -4.77 12.01 0.29
C ILE A 80 -5.00 11.87 -1.21
N PHE A 81 -6.11 11.24 -1.61
CA PHE A 81 -6.37 10.94 -3.01
C PHE A 81 -6.67 12.20 -3.82
N THR A 82 -7.45 13.14 -3.27
CA THR A 82 -7.79 14.37 -4.00
C THR A 82 -6.60 15.32 -4.13
N SER A 83 -5.73 15.43 -3.12
CA SER A 83 -4.51 16.25 -3.19
C SER A 83 -3.49 15.66 -4.15
N PHE A 84 -3.31 14.33 -4.15
CA PHE A 84 -2.46 13.63 -5.11
C PHE A 84 -2.98 13.80 -6.54
N ALA A 85 -4.28 13.62 -6.77
CA ALA A 85 -4.88 13.82 -8.10
C ALA A 85 -4.72 15.26 -8.62
N LYS A 86 -4.76 16.26 -7.73
CA LYS A 86 -4.61 17.68 -8.10
C LYS A 86 -3.15 18.09 -8.35
N THR A 87 -2.20 17.55 -7.59
CA THR A 87 -0.85 18.13 -7.49
C THR A 87 0.30 17.14 -7.65
N GLY A 88 0.02 15.84 -7.65
CA GLY A 88 1.02 14.78 -7.58
C GLY A 88 1.71 14.65 -6.22
N LYS A 89 1.28 15.40 -5.19
CA LYS A 89 1.76 15.30 -3.81
C LYS A 89 0.58 15.04 -2.87
N PRO A 90 0.54 13.89 -2.17
CA PRO A 90 -0.51 13.63 -1.20
C PRO A 90 -0.29 14.52 0.03
N LYS A 91 -1.40 15.04 0.58
CA LYS A 91 -1.42 15.78 1.82
C LYS A 91 -1.92 14.86 2.94
N THR A 92 -1.18 14.84 4.04
CA THR A 92 -1.51 14.07 5.24
C THR A 92 -1.27 14.91 6.49
N PRO A 93 -1.70 14.47 7.68
CA PRO A 93 -1.35 15.11 8.95
C PRO A 93 0.16 15.18 9.24
N ILE A 94 0.98 14.34 8.59
CA ILE A 94 2.44 14.31 8.74
C ILE A 94 3.16 14.50 7.39
N ASP A 95 4.48 14.63 7.44
CA ASP A 95 5.30 14.63 6.23
C ASP A 95 5.40 13.21 5.64
N TRP A 96 4.79 13.02 4.47
CA TRP A 96 4.91 11.78 3.71
C TRP A 96 6.08 11.86 2.73
N THR A 97 7.20 11.24 3.09
CA THR A 97 8.38 11.18 2.21
C THR A 97 8.15 10.22 1.04
N PRO A 98 8.46 10.62 -0.21
CA PRO A 98 8.42 9.70 -1.36
C PRO A 98 9.39 8.54 -1.19
N VAL A 99 9.12 7.44 -1.89
CA VAL A 99 10.03 6.29 -2.03
C VAL A 99 11.34 6.76 -2.66
N SER A 100 12.48 6.27 -2.15
CA SER A 100 13.79 6.63 -2.69
C SER A 100 13.93 6.30 -4.17
N LYS A 101 14.76 7.08 -4.86
CA LYS A 101 15.19 6.82 -6.24
C LYS A 101 16.34 5.82 -6.31
N ASN A 102 17.05 5.63 -5.21
CA ASN A 102 18.15 4.67 -5.11
C ASN A 102 17.60 3.30 -4.69
N LEU A 103 17.87 2.25 -5.49
CA LEU A 103 17.40 0.89 -5.25
C LEU A 103 18.00 0.25 -4.00
N GLU A 104 19.17 0.72 -3.56
CA GLU A 104 19.87 0.24 -2.37
C GLU A 104 19.30 0.80 -1.06
N ASP A 105 18.51 1.88 -1.14
CA ASP A 105 17.90 2.47 0.05
C ASP A 105 16.77 1.57 0.58
N ALA A 106 16.55 1.65 1.88
CA ALA A 106 15.45 0.97 2.54
C ALA A 106 14.09 1.40 1.96
N SER A 107 13.16 0.45 1.84
CA SER A 107 11.78 0.75 1.47
C SER A 107 11.08 1.40 2.65
N VAL A 108 10.68 2.65 2.51
CA VAL A 108 9.92 3.36 3.54
C VAL A 108 8.47 3.54 3.07
N VAL A 109 7.53 3.30 3.97
CA VAL A 109 6.09 3.45 3.75
C VAL A 109 5.47 4.37 4.80
N LEU A 110 4.36 5.00 4.44
CA LEU A 110 3.46 5.62 5.41
C LEU A 110 2.61 4.51 6.05
N LYS A 111 2.81 4.21 7.33
CA LYS A 111 1.87 3.39 8.10
C LYS A 111 0.62 4.20 8.42
N ILE A 112 -0.54 3.59 8.22
CA ILE A 112 -1.85 4.15 8.56
C ILE A 112 -2.60 3.14 9.41
N ASP A 113 -2.49 3.30 10.73
CA ASP A 113 -3.05 2.37 11.72
C ASP A 113 -4.30 2.92 12.41
N ALA A 114 -4.42 4.24 12.50
CA ALA A 114 -5.58 4.95 13.03
C ALA A 114 -5.57 6.41 12.50
N PRO A 115 -6.64 7.19 12.63
CA PRO A 115 -6.64 8.59 12.19
C PRO A 115 -5.56 9.46 12.85
N GLN A 116 -5.17 9.13 14.08
CA GLN A 116 -4.07 9.71 14.84
C GLN A 116 -2.78 8.87 14.80
N GLY A 117 -2.83 7.70 14.17
CA GLY A 117 -1.74 6.72 14.11
C GLY A 117 -1.14 6.67 12.71
N LEU A 118 -0.42 7.73 12.33
CA LEU A 118 0.33 7.81 11.08
C LEU A 118 1.82 8.05 11.36
N TRP A 119 2.69 7.25 10.75
CA TRP A 119 4.14 7.42 10.85
C TRP A 119 4.85 6.84 9.61
N MET A 120 6.07 7.32 9.37
CA MET A 120 6.95 6.72 8.36
C MET A 120 7.69 5.54 8.98
N GLU A 121 7.72 4.40 8.29
CA GLU A 121 8.38 3.19 8.75
C GLU A 121 9.11 2.48 7.61
N GLU A 122 10.23 1.85 7.91
CA GLU A 122 10.84 0.88 7.00
C GLU A 122 9.94 -0.35 6.88
N LEU A 123 9.56 -0.68 5.64
CA LEU A 123 8.80 -1.88 5.34
C LEU A 123 9.74 -3.08 5.34
N VAL A 124 9.71 -3.83 6.44
CA VAL A 124 10.33 -5.15 6.52
C VAL A 124 9.32 -6.18 6.02
N VAL A 125 9.62 -6.81 4.89
CA VAL A 125 8.76 -7.86 4.35
C VAL A 125 9.24 -9.21 4.87
N GLU A 126 8.41 -9.80 5.71
CA GLU A 126 8.61 -11.18 6.16
C GLU A 126 8.65 -12.12 4.96
N ASP A 127 9.53 -13.11 5.02
CA ASP A 127 9.67 -14.14 3.99
C ASP A 127 10.07 -13.65 2.59
N GLU A 128 10.54 -12.41 2.41
CA GLU A 128 11.04 -11.90 1.12
C GLU A 128 12.07 -12.87 0.51
N LYS A 129 12.99 -13.39 1.33
CA LYS A 129 13.98 -14.39 0.91
C LYS A 129 13.34 -15.68 0.41
N PHE A 130 12.26 -16.12 1.06
CA PHE A 130 11.53 -17.31 0.62
C PHE A 130 10.88 -17.06 -0.73
N TRP A 131 10.14 -15.97 -0.89
CA TRP A 131 9.46 -15.62 -2.15
C TRP A 131 10.45 -15.46 -3.30
N LYS A 132 11.58 -14.76 -3.08
CA LYS A 132 12.64 -14.58 -4.09
C LYS A 132 13.38 -15.87 -4.45
N SER A 133 13.36 -16.89 -3.58
CA SER A 133 14.01 -18.18 -3.84
C SER A 133 13.23 -19.09 -4.79
N LEU A 134 11.94 -18.82 -4.99
CA LEU A 134 11.09 -19.65 -5.84
C LEU A 134 11.52 -19.53 -7.32
N PRO A 135 11.53 -20.62 -8.10
CA PRO A 135 11.91 -20.61 -9.51
C PRO A 135 10.77 -20.07 -10.39
N ILE A 136 10.20 -18.93 -10.01
CA ILE A 136 9.12 -18.26 -10.73
C ILE A 136 9.76 -17.36 -11.80
N ALA A 137 9.22 -17.42 -13.02
CA ALA A 137 9.62 -16.57 -14.13
C ALA A 137 8.99 -15.18 -13.98
N GLU A 138 9.48 -14.41 -13.03
CA GLU A 138 9.09 -13.03 -12.77
C GLU A 138 9.67 -12.08 -13.83
N ASN A 139 9.00 -10.95 -14.08
CA ASN A 139 9.26 -10.08 -15.24
C ASN A 139 10.72 -9.59 -15.31
N GLU A 140 11.35 -9.31 -14.17
CA GLU A 140 12.75 -8.89 -14.06
C GLU A 140 13.74 -10.01 -14.39
N LYS A 141 13.32 -11.27 -14.24
CA LYS A 141 14.11 -12.47 -14.60
C LYS A 141 13.91 -12.90 -16.06
N LEU A 142 12.94 -12.34 -16.78
CA LEU A 142 12.66 -12.69 -18.18
C LEU A 142 13.72 -12.16 -19.15
N VAL A 143 14.33 -11.01 -18.84
CA VAL A 143 15.27 -10.32 -19.74
C VAL A 143 16.72 -10.79 -19.56
N SER A 144 17.07 -11.34 -18.40
CA SER A 144 18.43 -11.79 -18.08
C SER A 144 18.88 -13.07 -18.81
N GLY A 145 18.02 -13.70 -19.62
CA GLY A 145 18.27 -15.02 -20.23
C GLY A 145 18.39 -15.07 -21.76
N LYS A 146 18.10 -14.00 -22.51
CA LYS A 146 18.12 -14.04 -23.98
C LYS A 146 18.48 -12.69 -24.63
N VAL A 147 19.72 -12.25 -24.45
CA VAL A 147 20.36 -11.48 -25.54
C VAL A 147 20.83 -12.54 -26.54
N LYS A 148 20.03 -12.79 -27.57
CA LYS A 148 20.56 -13.48 -28.75
C LYS A 148 21.44 -12.46 -29.47
N ASP A 149 22.74 -12.69 -29.46
CA ASP A 149 23.63 -12.07 -30.43
C ASP A 149 23.25 -12.65 -31.80
N GLU A 150 22.45 -11.92 -32.56
CA GLU A 150 22.26 -12.19 -33.98
C GLU A 150 23.39 -11.49 -34.74
N LEU A 151 24.38 -12.27 -35.15
CA LEU A 151 25.34 -11.97 -36.22
C LEU A 151 24.71 -12.28 -37.59
#